data_AF-A0A8T1GEU7-F1
#
_entry.id   AF-A0A8T1GEU7-F1
#
_cell.length_a   1.000
_cell.length_b   1.000
_cell.length_c   1.000
_cell.angle_alpha   90.00
_cell.angle_beta   90.00
_cell.angle_gamma   90.00
#
_symmetry.space_group_name_H-M   'P 1'
#
loop_
_entity.id
_entity.type
_entity.pdbx_description
1 polymer ?
#
loop_
_entity_poly.entity_id
_entity_poly.type
_entity_poly.pdbx_seq_one_letter_code
_entity_poly.pdbx_strand_id
1 'polypeptide(L)'
;MLSLLACSLESDSCFRHNGSRLEGIFHRRVPNLTVGSFHDKHGNELTRLTAEFASNRAKGGLVQVSTMASQLLLRGRSISTSRLCSMKANMTGNPLSSASLRSQLNPQQKRYSASWTTDMLKKSKSSMMKSPLPWWLFGTAGLVATTLTVGAAARLTRTGASTLYWKPRFMYSPKTESEWHDEFDVYRDFCARSQRTPMTLEDFKRNYKWESAHHKLGQLTALAFVGPLTYFAMKSKIPIPAQAPLAIVAGLGATQLYIGREMVEKNVKPAGKRKSDHTPMFEGATFFLPVHSALSLASFSLLVWTGLGIISPVSRAISVRGLMTPGALKEMAEVRKHFVALTGLAAGTIFAGSLVAEIDGGREFQTFPKMGDHWIPHGLFEQKPFLRNFHDNVALVQFDHRLLALTTLAAYTAVFVKARKPKIWTNLPEDAKRAMMLAFAAVGGQVFMGATMLVNEVPTPLAMVHQGGAALVLGSSLWVVHSLRFARPGGLMGAAVAAAASKVT
;
A
#
# COMPACT_ATOMS: atom_id res chain seq x y z
N MET A 1 -27.94 9.92 8.40
CA MET A 1 -27.03 10.87 9.08
C MET A 1 -25.82 11.07 8.17
N LEU A 2 -26.03 11.79 7.06
CA LEU A 2 -25.66 13.21 6.82
C LEU A 2 -24.16 13.32 6.50
N SER A 3 -23.72 13.20 5.24
CA SER A 3 -23.92 14.07 4.06
C SER A 3 -23.47 15.52 4.27
N LEU A 4 -22.40 15.86 3.54
CA LEU A 4 -22.12 17.13 2.84
C LEU A 4 -22.33 18.45 3.59
N LEU A 5 -21.26 19.25 3.67
CA LEU A 5 -21.32 20.70 3.47
C LEU A 5 -19.95 21.22 3.02
N ALA A 6 -19.91 21.62 1.76
CA ALA A 6 -19.03 22.65 1.23
C ALA A 6 -19.89 23.89 0.94
N CYS A 7 -19.23 25.03 0.70
CA CYS A 7 -19.77 26.34 0.32
C CYS A 7 -20.29 27.18 1.51
N SER A 8 -20.05 28.49 1.61
CA SER A 8 -19.61 29.45 0.59
C SER A 8 -19.46 30.87 1.17
N LEU A 9 -18.98 31.78 0.31
CA LEU A 9 -19.32 33.21 0.19
C LEU A 9 -18.60 34.17 1.15
N GLU A 10 -18.19 35.38 0.75
CA GLU A 10 -18.56 36.26 -0.37
C GLU A 10 -17.36 37.24 -0.57
N SER A 11 -16.91 37.58 -1.78
CA SER A 11 -17.39 38.68 -2.66
C SER A 11 -17.17 40.07 -2.02
N ASP A 12 -16.77 41.16 -2.69
CA ASP A 12 -16.85 41.49 -4.11
C ASP A 12 -16.13 42.83 -4.40
N SER A 13 -15.75 43.01 -5.69
CA SER A 13 -15.93 44.24 -6.50
C SER A 13 -15.07 45.52 -6.37
N CYS A 14 -14.47 45.85 -7.53
CA CYS A 14 -14.53 47.13 -8.28
C CYS A 14 -13.46 48.25 -8.17
N PHE A 15 -12.84 48.50 -9.34
CA PHE A 15 -12.61 49.76 -10.07
C PHE A 15 -11.70 50.92 -9.54
N ARG A 16 -10.66 51.17 -10.36
CA ARG A 16 -10.02 52.42 -10.84
C ARG A 16 -9.75 53.65 -9.93
N HIS A 17 -8.53 54.16 -10.20
CA HIS A 17 -8.07 55.56 -10.36
C HIS A 17 -7.42 56.32 -9.21
N ASN A 18 -6.26 56.88 -9.60
CA ASN A 18 -5.61 58.13 -9.19
C ASN A 18 -4.92 58.25 -7.82
N GLY A 19 -3.63 58.60 -7.90
CA GLY A 19 -3.26 59.96 -7.54
C GLY A 19 -2.55 60.15 -6.21
N SER A 20 -1.23 60.30 -6.29
CA SER A 20 -0.41 61.30 -5.57
C SER A 20 -0.29 61.30 -4.04
N ARG A 21 0.99 61.30 -3.63
CA ARG A 21 1.63 62.08 -2.55
C ARG A 21 1.37 61.72 -1.09
N LEU A 22 2.48 61.44 -0.38
CA LEU A 22 2.96 62.00 0.90
C LEU A 22 4.20 61.16 1.30
N GLU A 23 5.44 61.57 1.00
CA GLU A 23 6.34 62.44 1.79
C GLU A 23 6.41 62.16 3.30
N GLY A 24 7.65 62.01 3.83
CA GLY A 24 7.99 62.10 5.26
C GLY A 24 8.69 60.85 5.86
N ILE A 25 10.00 60.64 5.68
CA ILE A 25 11.11 61.12 6.55
C ILE A 25 11.36 60.24 7.82
N PHE A 26 12.47 59.47 7.89
CA PHE A 26 13.72 59.79 8.65
C PHE A 26 14.69 58.59 8.86
N HIS A 27 15.98 58.90 8.63
CA HIS A 27 17.21 58.47 9.33
C HIS A 27 17.97 57.14 9.06
N ARG A 28 19.05 57.31 8.26
CA ARG A 28 20.50 57.01 8.51
C ARG A 28 20.92 55.64 9.09
N ARG A 29 21.76 54.92 8.32
CA ARG A 29 23.24 54.85 8.54
C ARG A 29 23.94 54.00 7.46
N VAL A 30 24.97 54.58 6.84
CA VAL A 30 26.14 53.90 6.25
C VAL A 30 27.36 54.55 6.93
N PRO A 31 28.44 53.81 7.22
CA PRO A 31 29.66 54.07 6.44
C PRO A 31 30.57 52.84 6.19
N ASN A 32 31.30 52.95 5.07
CA ASN A 32 32.66 52.47 4.76
C ASN A 32 32.94 50.97 4.50
N LEU A 33 33.46 50.68 3.29
CA LEU A 33 34.84 50.16 3.09
C LEU A 33 35.26 50.13 1.60
N THR A 34 36.26 50.98 1.31
CA THR A 34 37.39 50.88 0.36
C THR A 34 37.27 50.25 -1.03
N VAL A 35 37.60 51.08 -2.02
CA VAL A 35 38.05 50.75 -3.37
C VAL A 35 39.50 50.25 -3.32
N GLY A 36 39.77 49.09 -3.91
CA GLY A 36 41.10 48.57 -4.22
C GLY A 36 41.11 48.05 -5.66
N SER A 37 41.99 48.62 -6.48
CA SER A 37 42.13 48.33 -7.91
C SER A 37 42.71 46.93 -8.16
N PHE A 38 42.16 46.18 -9.10
CA PHE A 38 42.95 45.22 -9.88
C PHE A 38 42.50 45.26 -11.35
N HIS A 39 43.45 45.65 -12.18
CA HIS A 39 43.38 45.80 -13.61
C HIS A 39 43.34 44.43 -14.31
N ASP A 40 42.75 44.44 -15.51
CA ASP A 40 42.92 43.48 -16.61
C ASP A 40 42.66 41.99 -16.40
N LYS A 41 41.53 41.51 -16.97
CA LYS A 41 41.46 40.30 -17.81
C LYS A 41 40.07 39.95 -18.39
N HIS A 42 39.00 40.67 -18.05
CA HIS A 42 37.64 40.25 -18.42
C HIS A 42 36.86 41.18 -19.36
N GLY A 43 37.49 42.25 -19.88
CA GLY A 43 36.83 43.17 -20.83
C GLY A 43 36.62 42.58 -22.23
N ASN A 44 37.52 41.71 -22.70
CA ASN A 44 37.48 41.19 -24.07
C ASN A 44 36.53 40.00 -24.26
N GLU A 45 36.12 39.32 -23.19
CA GLU A 45 35.24 38.14 -23.27
C GLU A 45 33.75 38.55 -23.38
N LEU A 46 33.35 39.65 -22.71
CA LEU A 46 31.99 40.18 -22.79
C LEU A 46 31.69 40.79 -24.16
N THR A 47 32.68 41.46 -24.76
CA THR A 47 32.59 42.03 -26.12
C THR A 47 32.56 40.95 -27.18
N ARG A 48 33.27 39.83 -26.96
CA ARG A 48 33.24 38.66 -27.84
C ARG A 48 31.91 37.91 -27.75
N LEU A 49 31.36 37.73 -26.54
CA LEU A 49 30.06 37.10 -26.32
C LEU A 49 28.89 37.95 -26.85
N THR A 50 28.98 39.28 -26.79
CA THR A 50 27.98 40.17 -27.38
C THR A 50 28.04 40.20 -28.91
N ALA A 51 29.24 40.10 -29.51
CA ALA A 51 29.40 39.93 -30.95
C ALA A 51 28.88 38.55 -31.43
N GLU A 52 29.09 37.48 -30.65
CA GLU A 52 28.54 36.14 -30.90
C GLU A 52 27.00 36.12 -30.76
N PHE A 53 26.45 36.94 -29.86
CA PHE A 53 25.01 37.15 -29.68
C PHE A 53 24.37 37.90 -30.86
N ALA A 54 25.08 38.87 -31.44
CA ALA A 54 24.60 39.60 -32.62
C ALA A 54 24.62 38.73 -33.90
N SER A 55 25.64 37.88 -34.06
CA SER A 55 25.77 36.94 -35.18
C SER A 55 24.72 35.80 -35.14
N ASN A 56 24.39 35.29 -33.94
CA ASN A 56 23.39 34.22 -33.78
C ASN A 56 21.93 34.69 -33.82
N ARG A 57 21.66 36.00 -33.78
CA ARG A 57 20.30 36.54 -33.95
C ARG A 57 19.77 36.37 -35.37
N ALA A 58 20.64 36.17 -36.36
CA ALA A 58 20.28 35.95 -37.76
C ALA A 58 19.97 34.48 -38.11
N LYS A 59 20.18 33.53 -37.18
CA LYS A 59 19.89 32.10 -37.39
C LYS A 59 19.02 31.58 -36.24
N GLY A 60 17.72 31.74 -36.38
CA GLY A 60 16.69 31.50 -35.36
C GLY A 60 17.02 30.40 -34.35
N GLY A 61 17.20 30.79 -33.08
CA GLY A 61 17.64 29.91 -31.99
C GLY A 61 16.79 30.07 -30.73
N LEU A 62 15.77 29.22 -30.59
CA LEU A 62 14.95 29.09 -29.38
C LEU A 62 15.47 28.00 -28.39
N VAL A 63 16.61 27.38 -28.71
CA VAL A 63 17.08 26.14 -28.05
C VAL A 63 18.19 26.36 -27.00
N GLN A 64 18.90 27.49 -27.01
CA GLN A 64 20.04 27.68 -26.09
C GLN A 64 19.66 28.13 -24.67
N VAL A 65 18.48 28.73 -24.46
CA VAL A 65 18.07 29.26 -23.16
C VAL A 65 17.69 28.15 -22.17
N SER A 66 17.05 27.07 -22.64
CA SER A 66 16.65 25.92 -21.81
C SER A 66 17.85 25.12 -21.28
N THR A 67 18.89 25.00 -22.12
CA THR A 67 20.09 24.22 -21.81
C THR A 67 20.98 24.94 -20.80
N MET A 68 21.10 26.28 -20.90
CA MET A 68 21.84 27.08 -19.92
C MET A 68 21.09 27.21 -18.59
N ALA A 69 19.76 27.34 -18.57
CA ALA A 69 18.99 27.37 -17.33
C ALA A 69 19.13 26.05 -16.53
N SER A 70 19.15 24.92 -17.25
CA SER A 70 19.39 23.59 -16.65
C SER A 70 20.81 23.45 -16.10
N GLN A 71 21.82 24.02 -16.79
CA GLN A 71 23.21 24.01 -16.33
C GLN A 71 23.48 24.98 -15.17
N LEU A 72 22.78 26.12 -15.10
CA LEU A 72 22.89 27.10 -14.01
C LEU A 72 22.16 26.64 -12.73
N LEU A 73 21.02 25.95 -12.86
CA LEU A 73 20.32 25.31 -11.74
C LEU A 73 21.13 24.13 -11.15
N LEU A 74 21.90 23.41 -11.97
CA LEU A 74 22.85 22.39 -11.51
C LEU A 74 24.09 23.00 -10.81
N ARG A 75 24.34 24.31 -10.95
CA ARG A 75 25.46 25.04 -10.33
C ARG A 75 25.06 25.92 -9.14
N GLY A 76 23.82 25.82 -8.65
CA GLY A 76 23.41 26.35 -7.34
C GLY A 76 23.34 27.88 -7.21
N ARG A 77 23.09 28.64 -8.30
CA ARG A 77 22.86 30.09 -8.21
C ARG A 77 21.37 30.44 -8.30
N SER A 78 20.91 31.31 -7.41
CA SER A 78 19.52 31.79 -7.33
C SER A 78 19.19 32.76 -8.48
N ILE A 79 18.04 32.55 -9.14
CA ILE A 79 17.49 33.45 -10.16
C ILE A 79 16.21 34.07 -9.60
N SER A 80 16.14 35.40 -9.59
CA SER A 80 14.99 36.17 -9.11
C SER A 80 13.73 35.94 -9.97
N THR A 81 12.58 35.77 -9.30
CA THR A 81 11.27 35.45 -9.85
C THR A 81 10.75 36.45 -10.89
N SER A 82 11.23 37.70 -10.86
CA SER A 82 10.83 38.74 -11.81
C SER A 82 11.33 38.50 -13.24
N ARG A 83 12.46 37.80 -13.43
CA ARG A 83 12.99 37.50 -14.79
C ARG A 83 12.30 36.33 -15.47
N LEU A 84 11.73 35.40 -14.69
CA LEU A 84 10.96 34.27 -15.22
C LEU A 84 9.57 34.68 -15.75
N CYS A 85 8.93 35.67 -15.12
CA CYS A 85 7.65 36.19 -15.61
C CYS A 85 7.78 36.94 -16.94
N SER A 86 8.88 37.65 -17.17
CA SER A 86 9.13 38.36 -18.45
C SER A 86 9.32 37.40 -19.64
N MET A 87 9.88 36.20 -19.42
CA MET A 87 10.04 35.18 -20.48
C MET A 87 8.71 34.52 -20.90
N LYS A 88 7.68 34.59 -20.07
CA LYS A 88 6.37 33.96 -20.34
C LYS A 88 5.52 34.77 -21.33
N ALA A 89 5.80 36.05 -21.50
CA ALA A 89 4.98 36.95 -22.31
C ALA A 89 5.15 36.80 -23.83
N ASN A 90 6.11 36.00 -24.32
CA ASN A 90 6.43 35.93 -25.76
C ASN A 90 6.53 34.51 -26.36
N MET A 91 5.96 33.48 -25.72
CA MET A 91 5.97 32.11 -26.24
C MET A 91 4.57 31.64 -26.67
N THR A 92 4.10 32.11 -27.81
CA THR A 92 2.97 31.52 -28.56
C THR A 92 3.52 30.55 -29.61
N GLY A 93 4.04 29.40 -29.15
CA GLY A 93 4.47 28.31 -30.03
C GLY A 93 4.20 26.96 -29.39
N ASN A 94 3.54 26.05 -30.11
CA ASN A 94 3.20 24.71 -29.62
C ASN A 94 4.44 23.97 -29.08
N PRO A 95 4.35 23.27 -27.93
CA PRO A 95 5.49 22.55 -27.39
C PRO A 95 5.83 21.33 -28.27
N LEU A 96 7.05 21.29 -28.80
CA LEU A 96 7.59 20.14 -29.53
C LEU A 96 7.64 18.90 -28.61
N SER A 97 7.05 17.80 -29.06
CA SER A 97 7.01 16.55 -28.29
C SER A 97 8.41 15.93 -28.17
N SER A 98 8.65 15.20 -27.07
CA SER A 98 9.91 14.46 -26.82
C SER A 98 10.27 13.45 -27.92
N ALA A 99 9.29 13.02 -28.71
CA ALA A 99 9.50 12.15 -29.87
C ALA A 99 10.20 12.90 -31.03
N SER A 100 9.89 14.18 -31.24
CA SER A 100 10.52 15.02 -32.27
C SER A 100 12.01 15.23 -32.00
N LEU A 101 12.38 15.50 -30.75
CA LEU A 101 13.77 15.65 -30.31
C LEU A 101 14.60 14.38 -30.50
N ARG A 102 13.99 13.20 -30.28
CA ARG A 102 14.71 11.92 -30.41
C ARG A 102 14.94 11.52 -31.88
N SER A 103 14.09 11.97 -32.79
CA SER A 103 14.24 11.72 -34.22
C SER A 103 15.49 12.41 -34.80
N GLN A 104 15.86 13.57 -34.26
CA GLN A 104 16.99 14.39 -34.72
C GLN A 104 18.36 13.96 -34.16
N LEU A 105 18.41 12.98 -33.24
CA LEU A 105 19.68 12.47 -32.71
C LEU A 105 20.33 11.50 -33.71
N ASN A 106 21.63 11.67 -33.95
CA ASN A 106 22.38 10.75 -34.80
C ASN A 106 22.55 9.36 -34.12
N PRO A 107 22.89 8.29 -34.87
CA PRO A 107 22.95 6.93 -34.34
C PRO A 107 23.91 6.75 -33.15
N GLN A 108 25.05 7.44 -33.16
CA GLN A 108 26.01 7.41 -32.04
C GLN A 108 25.47 8.13 -30.79
N GLN A 109 24.80 9.27 -30.94
CA GLN A 109 24.14 10.00 -29.85
C GLN A 109 22.96 9.23 -29.27
N LYS A 110 22.19 8.49 -30.09
CA LYS A 110 21.16 7.56 -29.63
C LYS A 110 21.77 6.41 -28.80
N ARG A 111 22.91 5.87 -29.21
CA ARG A 111 23.64 4.81 -28.48
C ARG A 111 24.24 5.30 -27.18
N TYR A 112 24.87 6.48 -27.18
CA TYR A 112 25.43 7.10 -25.97
C TYR A 112 24.34 7.49 -24.97
N SER A 113 23.24 8.10 -25.41
CA SER A 113 22.11 8.45 -24.52
C SER A 113 21.39 7.22 -23.96
N ALA A 114 21.24 6.15 -24.74
CA ALA A 114 20.70 4.88 -24.27
C ALA A 114 21.63 4.22 -23.23
N SER A 115 22.94 4.18 -23.50
CA SER A 115 23.96 3.65 -22.58
C SER A 115 24.00 4.43 -21.25
N TRP A 116 24.04 5.77 -21.32
CA TRP A 116 24.05 6.65 -20.15
C TRP A 116 22.77 6.54 -19.32
N THR A 117 21.61 6.44 -19.96
CA THR A 117 20.33 6.23 -19.25
C THR A 117 20.26 4.85 -18.61
N THR A 118 20.76 3.80 -19.27
CA THR A 118 20.83 2.47 -18.66
C THR A 118 21.79 2.41 -17.47
N ASP A 119 22.93 3.08 -17.53
CA ASP A 119 23.90 3.13 -16.43
C ASP A 119 23.43 4.01 -15.27
N MET A 120 22.76 5.13 -15.54
CA MET A 120 22.12 5.94 -14.50
C MET A 120 20.95 5.21 -13.83
N LEU A 121 20.14 4.46 -14.59
CA LEU A 121 19.07 3.63 -14.04
C LEU A 121 19.64 2.46 -13.22
N LYS A 122 20.73 1.83 -13.65
CA LYS A 122 21.44 0.81 -12.87
C LYS A 122 22.06 1.39 -11.60
N LYS A 123 22.72 2.54 -11.68
CA LYS A 123 23.36 3.22 -10.53
C LYS A 123 22.33 3.74 -9.52
N SER A 124 21.20 4.27 -10.01
CA SER A 124 20.06 4.67 -9.17
C SER A 124 19.42 3.47 -8.48
N LYS A 125 19.17 2.36 -9.20
CA LYS A 125 18.66 1.11 -8.62
C LYS A 125 19.61 0.54 -7.57
N SER A 126 20.92 0.57 -7.83
CA SER A 126 21.98 0.15 -6.90
C SER A 126 22.02 1.00 -5.62
N SER A 127 21.98 2.33 -5.75
CA SER A 127 21.92 3.25 -4.60
C SER A 127 20.66 3.07 -3.75
N MET A 128 19.53 2.75 -4.38
CA MET A 128 18.23 2.61 -3.73
C MET A 128 18.06 1.25 -3.03
N MET A 129 18.61 0.18 -3.62
CA MET A 129 18.72 -1.13 -2.97
C MET A 129 19.63 -1.12 -1.73
N LYS A 130 20.54 -0.14 -1.63
CA LYS A 130 21.38 0.08 -0.43
C LYS A 130 20.64 0.75 0.73
N SER A 131 19.44 1.30 0.51
CA SER A 131 18.65 1.85 1.61
C SER A 131 18.04 0.70 2.43
N PRO A 132 18.18 0.70 3.76
CA PRO A 132 17.54 -0.30 4.62
C PRO A 132 16.02 -0.12 4.72
N LEU A 133 15.49 1.04 4.32
CA LEU A 133 14.09 1.43 4.47
C LEU A 133 13.10 0.44 3.80
N PRO A 134 13.18 0.12 2.48
CA PRO A 134 12.21 -0.78 1.85
C PRO A 134 12.29 -2.21 2.40
N TRP A 135 13.48 -2.68 2.77
CA TRP A 135 13.66 -4.02 3.35
C TRP A 135 13.05 -4.13 4.75
N TRP A 136 13.15 -3.07 5.56
CA TRP A 136 12.41 -2.98 6.81
C TRP A 136 10.89 -3.02 6.60
N LEU A 137 10.37 -2.30 5.60
CA LEU A 137 8.93 -2.32 5.29
C LEU A 137 8.47 -3.71 4.85
N PHE A 138 9.24 -4.40 4.01
CA PHE A 138 8.93 -5.77 3.61
C PHE A 138 9.08 -6.77 4.75
N GLY A 139 10.09 -6.61 5.61
CA GLY A 139 10.24 -7.42 6.81
C GLY A 139 9.04 -7.25 7.75
N THR A 140 8.57 -6.02 7.93
CA THR A 140 7.37 -5.73 8.71
C THR A 140 6.12 -6.31 8.05
N ALA A 141 5.96 -6.18 6.73
CA ALA A 141 4.86 -6.82 6.01
C ALA A 141 4.89 -8.36 6.15
N GLY A 142 6.09 -8.96 6.13
CA GLY A 142 6.30 -10.37 6.42
C GLY A 142 5.84 -10.74 7.83
N LEU A 143 6.16 -9.93 8.84
CA LEU A 143 5.68 -10.13 10.21
C LEU A 143 4.15 -10.02 10.33
N VAL A 144 3.52 -9.09 9.61
CA VAL A 144 2.05 -9.00 9.53
C VAL A 144 1.47 -10.28 8.92
N ALA A 145 2.04 -10.79 7.83
CA ALA A 145 1.61 -12.04 7.20
C ALA A 145 1.82 -13.26 8.10
N THR A 146 2.93 -13.32 8.85
CA THR A 146 3.18 -14.36 9.85
C THR A 146 2.19 -14.28 11.01
N THR A 147 1.89 -13.07 11.49
CA THR A 147 0.89 -12.86 12.55
C THR A 147 -0.50 -13.31 12.10
N LEU A 148 -0.88 -13.01 10.86
CA LEU A 148 -2.12 -13.53 10.24
C LEU A 148 -2.10 -15.06 10.18
N THR A 149 -1.01 -15.67 9.75
CA THR A 149 -0.88 -17.14 9.63
C THR A 149 -1.02 -17.84 10.99
N VAL A 150 -0.35 -17.32 12.02
CA VAL A 150 -0.43 -17.86 13.39
C VAL A 150 -1.79 -17.58 14.03
N GLY A 151 -2.44 -16.48 13.67
CA GLY A 151 -3.81 -16.18 14.08
C GLY A 151 -4.83 -17.22 13.62
N ALA A 152 -4.60 -17.89 12.47
CA ALA A 152 -5.42 -19.01 12.03
C ALA A 152 -5.42 -20.16 13.05
N ALA A 153 -4.23 -20.50 13.57
CA ALA A 153 -4.07 -21.54 14.58
C ALA A 153 -4.72 -21.14 15.90
N ALA A 154 -4.43 -19.94 16.39
CA ALA A 154 -5.00 -19.39 17.62
C ALA A 154 -6.55 -19.43 17.61
N ARG A 155 -7.17 -19.08 16.48
CA ARG A 155 -8.62 -19.11 16.32
C ARG A 155 -9.19 -20.54 16.32
N LEU A 156 -8.51 -21.50 15.70
CA LEU A 156 -8.98 -22.88 15.58
C LEU A 156 -8.73 -23.72 16.83
N THR A 157 -7.72 -23.39 17.63
CA THR A 157 -7.42 -24.10 18.89
C THR A 157 -8.33 -23.68 20.05
N ARG A 158 -9.14 -22.62 19.86
CA ARG A 158 -10.27 -22.22 20.72
C ARG A 158 -9.91 -22.00 22.20
N THR A 159 -8.67 -21.65 22.52
CA THR A 159 -8.24 -21.25 23.87
C THR A 159 -8.40 -19.75 24.13
N GLY A 160 -8.83 -18.95 23.15
CA GLY A 160 -8.82 -17.47 23.16
C GLY A 160 -9.70 -16.76 24.21
N ALA A 161 -10.20 -17.49 25.20
CA ALA A 161 -10.78 -16.92 26.42
C ALA A 161 -9.78 -16.83 27.58
N SER A 162 -8.74 -17.67 27.58
CA SER A 162 -7.64 -17.62 28.54
C SER A 162 -6.46 -16.90 27.92
N THR A 163 -6.47 -15.59 28.02
CA THR A 163 -5.23 -14.90 28.33
C THR A 163 -5.59 -14.02 29.49
N LEU A 164 -5.41 -14.55 30.71
CA LEU A 164 -5.69 -13.88 31.97
C LEU A 164 -5.15 -12.45 31.91
N TYR A 165 -6.10 -11.53 31.76
CA TYR A 165 -5.95 -10.11 31.98
C TYR A 165 -4.91 -9.40 31.09
N TRP A 166 -5.33 -8.27 30.53
CA TRP A 166 -4.44 -7.19 30.09
C TRP A 166 -3.70 -6.54 31.28
N LYS A 167 -3.16 -7.34 32.21
CA LYS A 167 -2.24 -6.86 33.24
C LYS A 167 -0.93 -6.49 32.53
N PRO A 168 -0.18 -5.48 32.99
CA PRO A 168 1.12 -5.10 32.43
C PRO A 168 2.23 -6.16 32.57
N ARG A 169 1.92 -7.44 32.75
CA ARG A 169 2.86 -8.56 32.77
C ARG A 169 3.05 -9.08 31.33
N PHE A 170 3.61 -8.21 30.50
CA PHE A 170 3.58 -8.26 29.04
C PHE A 170 4.27 -9.45 28.32
N MET A 171 4.81 -10.48 28.97
CA MET A 171 5.73 -11.40 28.27
C MET A 171 5.74 -12.88 28.66
N TYR A 172 5.08 -13.31 29.74
CA TYR A 172 5.29 -14.67 30.24
C TYR A 172 4.02 -15.50 30.21
N SER A 173 4.10 -16.64 29.50
CA SER A 173 3.15 -17.73 29.64
C SER A 173 3.23 -18.30 31.06
N PRO A 174 2.15 -18.90 31.60
CA PRO A 174 2.19 -19.53 32.91
C PRO A 174 3.38 -20.48 33.05
N LYS A 175 4.13 -20.35 34.14
CA LYS A 175 5.34 -21.14 34.42
C LYS A 175 5.11 -22.16 35.53
N THR A 176 4.25 -21.82 36.48
CA THR A 176 3.92 -22.69 37.61
C THR A 176 2.61 -23.45 37.37
N GLU A 177 2.44 -24.58 38.04
CA GLU A 177 1.17 -25.31 37.97
C GLU A 177 0.00 -24.47 38.48
N SER A 178 0.18 -23.68 39.54
CA SER A 178 -0.88 -22.77 40.04
C SER A 178 -1.32 -21.78 38.97
N GLU A 179 -0.39 -21.13 38.28
CA GLU A 179 -0.72 -20.17 37.22
C GLU A 179 -1.46 -20.84 36.04
N TRP A 180 -1.13 -22.10 35.74
CA TRP A 180 -1.84 -22.87 34.71
C TRP A 180 -3.28 -23.20 35.11
N HIS A 181 -3.52 -23.52 36.39
CA HIS A 181 -4.87 -23.76 36.89
C HIS A 181 -5.69 -22.47 36.91
N ASP A 182 -5.10 -21.33 37.29
CA ASP A 182 -5.76 -20.03 37.23
C ASP A 182 -6.25 -19.70 35.81
N GLU A 183 -5.40 -19.88 34.78
CA GLU A 183 -5.79 -19.67 33.37
C GLU A 183 -6.86 -20.66 32.93
N PHE A 184 -6.73 -21.92 33.36
CA PHE A 184 -7.65 -22.98 32.99
C PHE A 184 -9.03 -22.79 33.62
N ASP A 185 -9.12 -22.23 34.82
CA ASP A 185 -10.39 -21.91 35.45
C ASP A 185 -11.12 -20.79 34.71
N VAL A 186 -10.41 -19.75 34.25
CA VAL A 186 -11.01 -18.72 33.37
C VAL A 186 -11.51 -19.33 32.06
N TYR A 187 -10.74 -20.26 31.49
CA TYR A 187 -11.16 -21.00 30.30
C TYR A 187 -12.42 -21.85 30.56
N ARG A 188 -12.47 -22.56 31.69
CA ARG A 188 -13.64 -23.36 32.09
C ARG A 188 -14.88 -22.49 32.27
N ASP A 189 -14.74 -21.32 32.90
CA ASP A 189 -15.83 -20.35 33.06
C ASP A 189 -16.33 -19.83 31.71
N PHE A 190 -15.43 -19.59 30.76
CA PHE A 190 -15.80 -19.24 29.40
C PHE A 190 -16.54 -20.37 28.68
N CYS A 191 -16.07 -21.60 28.81
CA CYS A 191 -16.73 -22.78 28.27
C CYS A 191 -18.15 -22.93 28.83
N ALA A 192 -18.32 -22.79 30.14
CA ALA A 192 -19.61 -22.85 30.80
C ALA A 192 -20.57 -21.77 30.28
N ARG A 193 -20.10 -20.51 30.17
CA ARG A 193 -20.91 -19.43 29.60
C ARG A 193 -21.25 -19.66 28.13
N SER A 194 -20.32 -20.19 27.35
CA SER A 194 -20.47 -20.40 25.90
C SER A 194 -21.07 -21.75 25.54
N GLN A 195 -21.59 -22.50 26.52
CA GLN A 195 -22.15 -23.84 26.34
C GLN A 195 -21.21 -24.82 25.59
N ARG A 196 -19.91 -24.68 25.82
CA ARG A 196 -18.87 -25.52 25.22
C ARG A 196 -18.34 -26.52 26.22
N THR A 197 -18.06 -27.74 25.75
CA THR A 197 -17.33 -28.73 26.54
C THR A 197 -15.88 -28.26 26.71
N PRO A 198 -15.37 -28.13 27.95
CA PRO A 198 -13.99 -27.78 28.20
C PRO A 198 -13.04 -28.91 27.76
N MET A 199 -11.86 -28.55 27.27
CA MET A 199 -10.80 -29.49 26.95
C MET A 199 -10.03 -29.89 28.22
N THR A 200 -9.19 -30.92 28.14
CA THR A 200 -8.30 -31.29 29.25
C THR A 200 -7.26 -30.18 29.53
N LEU A 201 -6.71 -30.13 30.74
CA LEU A 201 -5.64 -29.18 31.07
C LEU A 201 -4.41 -29.35 30.15
N GLU A 202 -4.11 -30.58 29.74
CA GLU A 202 -2.99 -30.86 28.83
C GLU A 202 -3.26 -30.31 27.42
N ASP A 203 -4.45 -30.57 26.87
CA ASP A 203 -4.85 -30.02 25.57
C ASP A 203 -4.87 -28.49 25.62
N PHE A 204 -5.32 -27.92 26.73
CA PHE A 204 -5.31 -26.50 26.99
C PHE A 204 -3.89 -25.93 26.96
N LYS A 205 -2.95 -26.52 27.72
CA LYS A 205 -1.53 -26.14 27.72
C LYS A 205 -0.93 -26.19 26.32
N ARG A 206 -1.26 -27.21 25.52
CA ARG A 206 -0.79 -27.34 24.12
C ARG A 206 -1.37 -26.23 23.24
N ASN A 207 -2.67 -26.00 23.31
CA ASN A 207 -3.39 -25.05 22.46
C ASN A 207 -3.10 -23.58 22.82
N TYR A 208 -2.89 -23.27 24.11
CA TYR A 208 -2.55 -21.95 24.62
C TYR A 208 -1.27 -21.38 23.98
N LYS A 209 -0.34 -22.25 23.58
CA LYS A 209 0.91 -21.83 22.93
C LYS A 209 0.65 -21.05 21.62
N TRP A 210 -0.38 -21.42 20.86
CA TRP A 210 -0.73 -20.74 19.61
C TRP A 210 -1.32 -19.35 19.85
N GLU A 211 -2.22 -19.22 20.82
CA GLU A 211 -2.77 -17.94 21.27
C GLU A 211 -1.65 -17.00 21.76
N SER A 212 -0.80 -17.52 22.66
CA SER A 212 0.33 -16.76 23.21
C SER A 212 1.32 -16.34 22.11
N ALA A 213 1.60 -17.22 21.15
CA ALA A 213 2.46 -16.91 20.01
C ALA A 213 1.84 -15.81 19.13
N HIS A 214 0.53 -15.88 18.84
CA HIS A 214 -0.16 -14.86 18.06
C HIS A 214 -0.04 -13.47 18.72
N HIS A 215 -0.32 -13.37 20.03
CA HIS A 215 -0.25 -12.09 20.76
C HIS A 215 1.18 -11.53 20.79
N LYS A 216 2.17 -12.37 21.10
CA LYS A 216 3.59 -11.97 21.10
C LYS A 216 4.06 -11.54 19.71
N LEU A 217 3.62 -12.21 18.65
CA LEU A 217 3.92 -11.81 17.27
C LEU A 217 3.26 -10.49 16.90
N GLY A 218 2.02 -10.23 17.34
CA GLY A 218 1.37 -8.94 17.13
C GLY A 218 2.14 -7.79 17.78
N GLN A 219 2.60 -7.99 19.01
CA GLN A 219 3.44 -7.01 19.73
C GLN A 219 4.81 -6.82 19.06
N LEU A 220 5.47 -7.91 18.68
CA LEU A 220 6.73 -7.86 17.94
C LEU A 220 6.57 -7.11 16.62
N THR A 221 5.47 -7.33 15.91
CA THR A 221 5.15 -6.61 14.67
C THR A 221 5.00 -5.11 14.92
N ALA A 222 4.28 -4.72 15.98
CA ALA A 222 4.13 -3.32 16.35
C ALA A 222 5.48 -2.66 16.69
N LEU A 223 6.34 -3.33 17.47
CA LEU A 223 7.68 -2.85 17.81
C LEU A 223 8.60 -2.77 16.58
N ALA A 224 8.58 -3.82 15.75
CA ALA A 224 9.35 -3.88 14.51
C ALA A 224 8.93 -2.81 13.50
N PHE A 225 7.69 -2.31 13.58
CA PHE A 225 7.25 -1.15 12.81
C PHE A 225 7.63 0.17 13.52
N VAL A 226 7.18 0.40 14.74
CA VAL A 226 7.30 1.70 15.42
C VAL A 226 8.75 2.06 15.71
N GLY A 227 9.60 1.11 16.09
CA GLY A 227 11.02 1.36 16.41
C GLY A 227 11.79 1.97 15.23
N PRO A 228 11.91 1.26 14.10
CA PRO A 228 12.58 1.81 12.92
C PRO A 228 11.85 3.03 12.33
N LEU A 229 10.51 3.09 12.38
CA LEU A 229 9.76 4.28 11.96
C LEU A 229 10.24 5.52 12.73
N THR A 230 10.33 5.41 14.06
CA THR A 230 10.78 6.49 14.95
C THR A 230 12.22 6.89 14.61
N TYR A 231 13.11 5.92 14.46
CA TYR A 231 14.50 6.16 14.06
C TYR A 231 14.60 6.91 12.71
N PHE A 232 13.89 6.45 11.68
CA PHE A 232 13.95 7.07 10.35
C PHE A 232 13.29 8.45 10.34
N ALA A 233 12.23 8.65 11.12
CA ALA A 233 11.57 9.95 11.28
C ALA A 233 12.51 10.97 11.97
N MET A 234 13.15 10.59 13.08
CA MET A 234 14.12 11.44 13.79
C MET A 234 15.34 11.80 12.94
N LYS A 235 15.71 10.95 11.98
CA LYS A 235 16.81 11.21 11.03
C LYS A 235 16.36 11.90 9.75
N SER A 236 15.08 12.26 9.61
CA SER A 236 14.50 12.82 8.38
C SER A 236 14.81 11.98 7.13
N LYS A 237 14.89 10.65 7.30
CA LYS A 237 15.25 9.67 6.25
C LYS A 237 14.03 9.09 5.53
N ILE A 238 12.81 9.49 5.92
CA ILE A 238 11.57 9.03 5.30
C ILE A 238 11.23 9.91 4.10
N PRO A 239 11.19 9.37 2.86
CA PRO A 239 10.78 10.12 1.68
C PRO A 239 9.36 10.67 1.83
N ILE A 240 9.10 11.89 1.36
CA ILE A 240 7.79 12.56 1.43
C ILE A 240 6.62 11.64 0.98
N PRO A 241 6.71 10.92 -0.16
CA PRO A 241 5.61 10.05 -0.60
C PRO A 241 5.32 8.86 0.33
N ALA A 242 6.24 8.51 1.23
CA ALA A 242 6.09 7.42 2.18
C ALA A 242 5.53 7.89 3.54
N GLN A 243 5.59 9.19 3.86
CA GLN A 243 5.20 9.69 5.19
C GLN A 243 3.71 9.45 5.48
N ALA A 244 2.81 9.87 4.58
CA ALA A 244 1.37 9.67 4.77
C ALA A 244 0.95 8.19 4.82
N PRO A 245 1.41 7.31 3.91
CA PRO A 245 1.15 5.86 4.03
C PRO A 245 1.63 5.27 5.37
N LEU A 246 2.81 5.66 5.85
CA LEU A 246 3.34 5.16 7.13
C LEU A 246 2.54 5.67 8.33
N ALA A 247 2.07 6.92 8.30
CA ALA A 247 1.17 7.45 9.32
C ALA A 247 -0.17 6.67 9.34
N ILE A 248 -0.71 6.33 8.17
CA ILE A 248 -1.92 5.50 8.06
C ILE A 248 -1.65 4.10 8.63
N VAL A 249 -0.52 3.46 8.29
CA VAL A 249 -0.17 2.15 8.88
C VAL A 249 -0.02 2.23 10.40
N ALA A 250 0.54 3.31 10.94
CA ALA A 250 0.60 3.52 12.39
C ALA A 250 -0.80 3.61 13.02
N GLY A 251 -1.72 4.36 12.41
CA GLY A 251 -3.11 4.46 12.85
C GLY A 251 -3.88 3.13 12.76
N LEU A 252 -3.71 2.38 11.67
CA LEU A 252 -4.29 1.05 11.51
C LEU A 252 -3.71 0.07 12.55
N GLY A 253 -2.40 0.11 12.80
CA GLY A 253 -1.74 -0.71 13.82
C GLY A 253 -2.23 -0.41 15.24
N ALA A 254 -2.40 0.86 15.60
CA ALA A 254 -2.98 1.25 16.89
C ALA A 254 -4.43 0.75 17.02
N THR A 255 -5.23 0.90 15.96
CA THR A 255 -6.61 0.40 15.89
C THR A 255 -6.64 -1.13 16.02
N GLN A 256 -5.67 -1.81 15.41
CA GLN A 256 -5.55 -3.28 15.46
C GLN A 256 -5.31 -3.78 16.89
N LEU A 257 -4.40 -3.14 17.61
CA LEU A 257 -4.14 -3.47 19.02
C LEU A 257 -5.37 -3.20 19.90
N TYR A 258 -6.08 -2.09 19.65
CA TYR A 258 -7.33 -1.78 20.34
C TYR A 258 -8.41 -2.84 20.09
N ILE A 259 -8.70 -3.16 18.82
CA ILE A 259 -9.71 -4.18 18.49
C ILE A 259 -9.31 -5.55 19.04
N GLY A 260 -8.03 -5.94 18.92
CA GLY A 260 -7.54 -7.20 19.47
C GLY A 260 -7.75 -7.30 20.99
N ARG A 261 -7.53 -6.19 21.72
CA ARG A 261 -7.86 -6.12 23.15
C ARG A 261 -9.35 -6.32 23.41
N GLU A 262 -10.21 -5.62 22.66
CA GLU A 262 -11.67 -5.74 22.81
C GLU A 262 -12.17 -7.16 22.52
N MET A 263 -11.58 -7.86 21.55
CA MET A 263 -11.87 -9.26 21.24
C MET A 263 -11.58 -10.19 22.43
N VAL A 264 -10.52 -9.92 23.19
CA VAL A 264 -10.14 -10.74 24.37
C VAL A 264 -10.93 -10.33 25.62
N GLU A 265 -11.01 -9.04 25.93
CA GLU A 265 -11.64 -8.56 27.17
C GLU A 265 -13.10 -8.98 27.31
N LYS A 266 -13.82 -8.98 26.20
CA LYS A 266 -15.22 -9.39 26.18
C LYS A 266 -15.40 -10.91 26.33
N ASN A 267 -14.36 -11.72 26.10
CA ASN A 267 -14.37 -13.15 26.42
C ASN A 267 -14.21 -13.39 27.93
N VAL A 268 -13.49 -12.53 28.64
CA VAL A 268 -13.11 -12.71 30.06
C VAL A 268 -14.15 -12.16 31.05
N LYS A 269 -14.74 -10.99 30.80
CA LYS A 269 -15.60 -10.31 31.79
C LYS A 269 -16.96 -11.02 31.97
N PRO A 270 -17.36 -11.41 33.21
CA PRO A 270 -18.68 -12.01 33.46
C PRO A 270 -19.82 -11.04 33.14
N ALA A 271 -20.96 -11.58 32.70
CA ALA A 271 -22.16 -10.85 32.29
C ALA A 271 -22.91 -10.13 33.44
N GLY A 272 -22.27 -9.84 34.57
CA GLY A 272 -22.89 -9.25 35.77
C GLY A 272 -23.28 -7.77 35.68
N LYS A 273 -23.16 -7.14 34.49
CA LYS A 273 -23.69 -5.80 34.19
C LYS A 273 -24.24 -5.69 32.76
N ARG A 274 -24.63 -6.81 32.14
CA ARG A 274 -25.35 -6.75 30.86
C ARG A 274 -26.83 -6.91 31.17
N LYS A 275 -27.65 -5.93 30.79
CA LYS A 275 -29.08 -6.16 30.62
C LYS A 275 -29.23 -7.38 29.72
N SER A 276 -30.05 -8.33 30.16
CA SER A 276 -30.39 -9.57 29.50
C SER A 276 -30.72 -9.35 28.02
N ASP A 277 -29.86 -9.83 27.12
CA ASP A 277 -30.16 -10.28 25.74
C ASP A 277 -28.94 -10.63 24.88
N HIS A 278 -27.71 -10.49 25.38
CA HIS A 278 -26.52 -10.81 24.58
C HIS A 278 -25.99 -12.21 24.88
N THR A 279 -26.16 -13.09 23.90
CA THR A 279 -25.54 -14.41 23.80
C THR A 279 -24.03 -14.36 24.08
N PRO A 280 -23.45 -15.43 24.64
CA PRO A 280 -21.99 -15.55 24.83
C PRO A 280 -21.27 -15.20 23.53
N MET A 281 -20.14 -14.50 23.62
CA MET A 281 -19.50 -13.78 22.49
C MET A 281 -18.84 -14.68 21.42
N PHE A 282 -19.29 -15.92 21.30
CA PHE A 282 -19.04 -16.79 20.16
C PHE A 282 -20.33 -17.15 19.40
N GLU A 283 -21.47 -16.59 19.80
CA GLU A 283 -22.76 -16.66 19.12
C GLU A 283 -23.15 -15.27 18.61
N GLY A 284 -23.03 -15.08 17.29
CA GLY A 284 -23.41 -13.89 16.54
C GLY A 284 -22.19 -13.14 16.01
N ALA A 285 -22.12 -12.92 14.69
CA ALA A 285 -21.03 -12.19 14.05
C ALA A 285 -20.91 -10.80 14.69
N THR A 286 -19.87 -10.60 15.48
CA THR A 286 -19.53 -9.27 16.00
C THR A 286 -18.72 -8.49 14.99
N PHE A 287 -18.49 -9.06 13.80
CA PHE A 287 -17.65 -8.57 12.71
C PHE A 287 -16.20 -8.28 13.16
N PHE A 288 -15.83 -8.57 14.40
CA PHE A 288 -14.51 -8.24 14.92
C PHE A 288 -13.42 -9.02 14.19
N LEU A 289 -13.61 -10.33 13.95
CA LEU A 289 -12.59 -11.11 13.26
C LEU A 289 -12.40 -10.66 11.79
N PRO A 290 -13.45 -10.47 10.97
CA PRO A 290 -13.31 -9.91 9.63
C PRO A 290 -12.73 -8.51 9.61
N VAL A 291 -13.16 -7.63 10.51
CA VAL A 291 -12.63 -6.24 10.59
C VAL A 291 -11.16 -6.26 11.00
N HIS A 292 -10.80 -7.03 12.03
CA HIS A 292 -9.42 -7.19 12.48
C HIS A 292 -8.54 -7.75 11.35
N SER A 293 -9.03 -8.76 10.62
CA SER A 293 -8.34 -9.32 9.46
C SER A 293 -8.19 -8.29 8.34
N ALA A 294 -9.22 -7.50 8.05
CA ALA A 294 -9.20 -6.44 7.04
C ALA A 294 -8.18 -5.33 7.36
N LEU A 295 -8.08 -4.91 8.62
CA LEU A 295 -7.07 -3.92 9.06
C LEU A 295 -5.64 -4.45 8.90
N SER A 296 -5.42 -5.74 9.19
CA SER A 296 -4.13 -6.41 8.95
C SER A 296 -3.79 -6.41 7.47
N LEU A 297 -4.74 -6.79 6.60
CA LEU A 297 -4.54 -6.82 5.15
C LEU A 297 -4.32 -5.43 4.56
N ALA A 298 -5.00 -4.41 5.07
CA ALA A 298 -4.78 -3.02 4.69
C ALA A 298 -3.37 -2.55 5.07
N SER A 299 -2.94 -2.84 6.31
CA SER A 299 -1.58 -2.54 6.79
C SER A 299 -0.51 -3.25 5.94
N PHE A 300 -0.68 -4.55 5.70
CA PHE A 300 0.16 -5.35 4.82
C PHE A 300 0.25 -4.72 3.42
N SER A 301 -0.89 -4.37 2.83
CA SER A 301 -0.97 -3.78 1.49
C SER A 301 -0.22 -2.45 1.40
N LEU A 302 -0.40 -1.58 2.40
CA LEU A 302 0.29 -0.29 2.47
C LEU A 302 1.79 -0.44 2.66
N LEU A 303 2.24 -1.37 3.50
CA LEU A 303 3.66 -1.66 3.70
C LEU A 303 4.32 -2.16 2.42
N VAL A 304 3.70 -3.16 1.76
CA VAL A 304 4.17 -3.71 0.48
C VAL A 304 4.19 -2.62 -0.59
N TRP A 305 3.10 -1.86 -0.73
CA TRP A 305 3.00 -0.80 -1.74
C TRP A 305 4.02 0.31 -1.52
N THR A 306 4.26 0.71 -0.27
CA THR A 306 5.23 1.76 0.09
C THR A 306 6.66 1.28 -0.13
N GLY A 307 7.00 0.06 0.29
CA GLY A 307 8.32 -0.55 0.08
C GLY A 307 8.64 -0.70 -1.41
N LEU A 308 7.68 -1.20 -2.19
CA LEU A 308 7.82 -1.29 -3.64
C LEU A 308 7.96 0.12 -4.26
N GLY A 309 7.24 1.12 -3.74
CA GLY A 309 7.28 2.51 -4.19
C GLY A 309 8.64 3.17 -3.99
N ILE A 310 9.33 2.80 -2.92
CA ILE A 310 10.70 3.22 -2.64
C ILE A 310 11.68 2.53 -3.58
N ILE A 311 11.57 1.21 -3.84
CA ILE A 311 12.50 0.49 -4.74
C ILE A 311 12.31 0.86 -6.22
N SER A 312 11.07 1.11 -6.63
CA SER A 312 10.73 1.47 -8.00
C SER A 312 10.00 2.81 -8.02
N PRO A 313 10.74 3.93 -7.94
CA PRO A 313 10.18 5.26 -7.85
C PRO A 313 9.45 5.67 -9.13
N VAL A 314 8.62 6.71 -9.02
CA VAL A 314 7.83 7.25 -10.14
C VAL A 314 8.70 7.66 -11.34
N SER A 315 9.91 8.16 -11.10
CA SER A 315 10.87 8.53 -12.16
C SER A 315 11.17 7.37 -13.11
N ARG A 316 11.36 6.16 -12.57
CA ARG A 316 11.57 4.95 -13.37
C ARG A 316 10.35 4.63 -14.23
N ALA A 317 9.14 4.79 -13.69
CA ALA A 317 7.91 4.58 -14.44
C ALA A 317 7.74 5.61 -15.58
N ILE A 318 8.19 6.85 -15.38
CA ILE A 318 8.23 7.88 -16.45
C ILE A 318 9.20 7.46 -17.55
N SER A 319 10.41 7.01 -17.18
CA SER A 319 11.40 6.54 -18.16
C SER A 319 10.89 5.35 -18.98
N VAL A 320 10.28 4.35 -18.34
CA VAL A 320 9.71 3.18 -19.04
C VAL A 320 8.59 3.61 -19.98
N ARG A 321 7.70 4.51 -19.54
CA ARG A 321 6.61 5.03 -20.38
C ARG A 321 7.13 5.71 -21.65
N GLY A 322 8.22 6.49 -21.56
CA GLY A 322 8.84 7.18 -22.70
C GLY A 322 9.48 6.26 -23.75
N LEU A 323 9.68 4.99 -23.44
CA LEU A 323 10.22 3.99 -24.37
C LEU A 323 9.13 3.20 -25.11
N MET A 324 7.86 3.37 -24.74
CA MET A 324 6.75 2.57 -25.26
C MET A 324 5.93 3.32 -26.32
N THR A 325 5.41 2.57 -27.30
CA THR A 325 4.49 3.13 -28.30
C THR A 325 3.12 3.42 -27.67
N PRO A 326 2.33 4.39 -28.19
CA PRO A 326 1.00 4.68 -27.69
C PRO A 326 0.06 3.47 -27.69
N GLY A 327 0.15 2.65 -28.75
CA GLY A 327 -0.62 1.40 -28.85
C GLY A 327 -0.27 0.41 -27.74
N ALA A 328 1.02 0.17 -27.49
CA ALA A 328 1.46 -0.71 -26.40
C ALA A 328 1.01 -0.16 -25.03
N LEU A 329 1.13 1.15 -24.80
CA LEU A 329 0.68 1.77 -23.55
C LEU A 329 -0.82 1.59 -23.31
N LYS A 330 -1.66 1.68 -24.35
CA LYS A 330 -3.11 1.44 -24.25
C LYS A 330 -3.40 0.00 -23.81
N GLU A 331 -2.75 -0.98 -24.44
CA GLU A 331 -2.91 -2.39 -24.08
C GLU A 331 -2.44 -2.66 -22.64
N MET A 332 -1.31 -2.09 -22.23
CA MET A 332 -0.81 -2.22 -20.84
C MET A 332 -1.72 -1.52 -19.83
N ALA A 333 -2.31 -0.38 -20.20
CA ALA A 333 -3.24 0.35 -19.35
C ALA A 333 -4.50 -0.49 -19.11
N GLU A 334 -5.00 -1.16 -20.15
CA GLU A 334 -6.07 -2.13 -20.04
C GLU A 334 -5.69 -3.27 -19.11
N VAL A 335 -4.57 -3.97 -19.36
CA VAL A 335 -4.11 -5.06 -18.48
C VAL A 335 -4.00 -4.60 -17.03
N ARG A 336 -3.42 -3.42 -16.78
CA ARG A 336 -3.34 -2.83 -15.44
C ARG A 336 -4.71 -2.61 -14.82
N LYS A 337 -5.68 -2.05 -15.56
CA LYS A 337 -7.05 -1.83 -15.09
C LYS A 337 -7.69 -3.15 -14.63
N HIS A 338 -7.53 -4.22 -15.42
CA HIS A 338 -8.03 -5.54 -15.05
C HIS A 338 -7.34 -6.04 -13.78
N PHE A 339 -6.02 -5.92 -13.66
CA PHE A 339 -5.31 -6.32 -12.44
C PHE A 339 -5.70 -5.50 -11.21
N VAL A 340 -6.03 -4.21 -11.34
CA VAL A 340 -6.59 -3.42 -10.22
C VAL A 340 -7.92 -4.01 -9.76
N ALA A 341 -8.81 -4.33 -10.69
CA ALA A 341 -10.08 -4.97 -10.37
C ALA A 341 -9.88 -6.37 -9.75
N LEU A 342 -8.94 -7.16 -10.27
CA LEU A 342 -8.59 -8.47 -9.74
C LEU A 342 -8.02 -8.39 -8.31
N THR A 343 -7.16 -7.41 -8.01
CA THR A 343 -6.67 -7.20 -6.64
C THR A 343 -7.83 -6.87 -5.69
N GLY A 344 -8.80 -6.07 -6.12
CA GLY A 344 -10.01 -5.80 -5.35
C GLY A 344 -10.87 -7.05 -5.13
N LEU A 345 -11.07 -7.85 -6.18
CA LEU A 345 -11.79 -9.12 -6.10
C LEU A 345 -11.09 -10.14 -5.17
N ALA A 346 -9.76 -10.23 -5.25
CA ALA A 346 -8.97 -11.08 -4.36
C ALA A 346 -9.10 -10.61 -2.91
N ALA A 347 -9.02 -9.30 -2.64
CA ALA A 347 -9.22 -8.76 -1.30
C ALA A 347 -10.64 -9.04 -0.77
N GLY A 348 -11.67 -8.91 -1.60
CA GLY A 348 -13.05 -9.28 -1.26
C GLY A 348 -13.22 -10.77 -0.97
N THR A 349 -12.53 -11.63 -1.73
CA THR A 349 -12.54 -13.09 -1.50
C THR A 349 -11.87 -13.46 -0.18
N ILE A 350 -10.74 -12.81 0.15
CA ILE A 350 -10.06 -13.00 1.44
C ILE A 350 -10.96 -12.54 2.59
N PHE A 351 -11.62 -11.39 2.43
CA PHE A 351 -12.59 -10.90 3.42
C PHE A 351 -13.76 -11.87 3.61
N ALA A 352 -14.35 -12.40 2.53
CA ALA A 352 -15.38 -13.42 2.60
C ALA A 352 -14.88 -14.69 3.34
N GLY A 353 -13.62 -15.08 3.13
CA GLY A 353 -13.01 -16.19 3.87
C GLY A 353 -12.90 -15.94 5.37
N SER A 354 -12.67 -14.69 5.79
CA SER A 354 -12.67 -14.32 7.20
C SER A 354 -14.05 -14.39 7.86
N LEU A 355 -15.14 -14.20 7.09
CA LEU A 355 -16.51 -14.45 7.56
C LEU A 355 -16.77 -15.95 7.76
N VAL A 356 -16.32 -16.80 6.83
CA VAL A 356 -16.40 -18.27 6.99
C VAL A 356 -15.66 -18.71 8.26
N ALA A 357 -14.49 -18.14 8.53
CA ALA A 357 -13.72 -18.43 9.74
C ALA A 357 -14.38 -17.90 11.02
N GLU A 358 -15.12 -16.79 10.96
CA GLU A 358 -15.82 -16.21 12.12
C GLU A 358 -16.89 -17.16 12.63
N ILE A 359 -17.73 -17.68 11.74
CA ILE A 359 -18.86 -18.56 12.09
C ILE A 359 -18.49 -20.05 12.16
N ASP A 360 -17.19 -20.38 12.15
CA ASP A 360 -16.69 -21.76 12.08
C ASP A 360 -17.28 -22.57 10.90
N GLY A 361 -17.70 -21.88 9.84
CA GLY A 361 -18.51 -22.47 8.78
C GLY A 361 -17.81 -23.57 8.01
N GLY A 362 -16.48 -23.57 7.94
CA GLY A 362 -15.67 -24.55 7.19
C GLY A 362 -15.86 -26.01 7.61
N ARG A 363 -16.42 -26.28 8.80
CA ARG A 363 -16.69 -27.65 9.27
C ARG A 363 -18.05 -28.21 8.84
N GLU A 364 -18.93 -27.38 8.30
CA GLU A 364 -20.30 -27.79 7.93
C GLU A 364 -20.34 -28.57 6.60
N PHE A 365 -19.74 -28.00 5.55
CA PHE A 365 -19.77 -28.58 4.20
C PHE A 365 -18.37 -29.06 3.81
N GLN A 366 -18.02 -30.31 4.09
CA GLN A 366 -16.65 -30.82 3.88
C GLN A 366 -16.40 -31.41 2.47
N THR A 367 -17.36 -31.33 1.56
CA THR A 367 -17.21 -31.77 0.15
C THR A 367 -16.80 -30.62 -0.76
N PHE A 368 -16.19 -30.92 -1.91
CA PHE A 368 -15.88 -29.96 -2.98
C PHE A 368 -15.90 -30.67 -4.34
N PRO A 369 -16.42 -30.06 -5.44
CA PRO A 369 -16.95 -28.70 -5.55
C PRO A 369 -18.39 -28.53 -5.05
N LYS A 370 -19.14 -29.63 -4.89
CA LYS A 370 -20.48 -29.63 -4.29
C LYS A 370 -20.44 -29.32 -2.79
N MET A 371 -21.57 -28.88 -2.23
CA MET A 371 -21.82 -28.68 -0.81
C MET A 371 -22.77 -29.75 -0.31
N GLY A 372 -22.23 -30.81 0.30
CA GLY A 372 -22.94 -32.07 0.48
C GLY A 372 -23.25 -32.69 -0.88
N ASP A 373 -24.48 -33.16 -1.04
CA ASP A 373 -24.95 -33.76 -2.30
C ASP A 373 -25.38 -32.72 -3.36
N HIS A 374 -25.44 -31.44 -2.98
CA HIS A 374 -26.00 -30.37 -3.78
C HIS A 374 -24.95 -29.39 -4.30
N TRP A 375 -25.20 -28.78 -5.46
CA TRP A 375 -24.36 -27.68 -5.98
C TRP A 375 -24.67 -26.35 -5.29
N ILE A 376 -25.94 -26.12 -5.00
CA ILE A 376 -26.45 -25.01 -4.21
C ILE A 376 -27.03 -25.66 -2.95
N PRO A 377 -26.51 -25.37 -1.75
CA PRO A 377 -27.01 -26.00 -0.54
C PRO A 377 -28.46 -25.59 -0.27
N HIS A 378 -29.15 -26.30 0.60
CA HIS A 378 -30.40 -25.82 1.18
C HIS A 378 -30.12 -24.81 2.30
N GLY A 379 -31.12 -24.10 2.80
CA GLY A 379 -30.92 -23.16 3.91
C GLY A 379 -30.60 -21.72 3.51
N LEU A 380 -30.48 -21.40 2.21
CA LEU A 380 -30.15 -20.04 1.78
C LEU A 380 -31.29 -19.08 2.11
N PHE A 381 -30.93 -17.92 2.64
CA PHE A 381 -31.86 -16.81 2.91
C PHE A 381 -32.93 -17.08 4.00
N GLU A 382 -32.79 -18.14 4.79
CA GLU A 382 -33.76 -18.51 5.83
C GLU A 382 -33.67 -17.64 7.10
N GLN A 383 -32.52 -17.01 7.37
CA GLN A 383 -32.35 -16.20 8.58
C GLN A 383 -33.05 -14.84 8.47
N LYS A 384 -33.60 -14.36 9.60
CA LYS A 384 -34.22 -13.04 9.74
C LYS A 384 -33.49 -12.20 10.81
N PRO A 385 -33.32 -10.88 10.59
CA PRO A 385 -33.57 -10.12 9.36
C PRO A 385 -32.70 -10.58 8.17
N PHE A 386 -33.16 -10.34 6.94
CA PHE A 386 -32.57 -10.87 5.70
C PHE A 386 -31.04 -10.70 5.60
N LEU A 387 -30.52 -9.55 6.06
CA LEU A 387 -29.08 -9.26 6.02
C LEU A 387 -28.22 -10.20 6.87
N ARG A 388 -28.81 -10.90 7.85
CA ARG A 388 -28.10 -11.93 8.64
C ARG A 388 -27.58 -13.06 7.79
N ASN A 389 -28.24 -13.38 6.69
CA ASN A 389 -27.78 -14.47 5.84
C ASN A 389 -26.36 -14.25 5.28
N PHE A 390 -25.93 -13.01 5.07
CA PHE A 390 -24.61 -12.73 4.51
C PHE A 390 -23.46 -12.82 5.52
N HIS A 391 -23.74 -13.08 6.80
CA HIS A 391 -22.70 -13.19 7.83
C HIS A 391 -22.94 -14.29 8.86
N ASP A 392 -24.19 -14.61 9.19
CA ASP A 392 -24.58 -15.61 10.19
C ASP A 392 -25.06 -16.94 9.58
N ASN A 393 -25.45 -16.98 8.29
CA ASN A 393 -25.93 -18.19 7.64
C ASN A 393 -24.76 -18.99 7.05
N VAL A 394 -24.44 -20.11 7.68
CA VAL A 394 -23.31 -20.97 7.31
C VAL A 394 -23.37 -21.43 5.86
N ALA A 395 -24.55 -21.81 5.36
CA ALA A 395 -24.72 -22.28 3.98
C ALA A 395 -24.43 -21.17 2.97
N LEU A 396 -25.00 -19.97 3.17
CA LEU A 396 -24.79 -18.85 2.24
C LEU A 396 -23.34 -18.34 2.30
N VAL A 397 -22.79 -18.14 3.49
CA VAL A 397 -21.42 -17.60 3.65
C VAL A 397 -20.37 -18.55 3.06
N GLN A 398 -20.53 -19.86 3.25
CA GLN A 398 -19.67 -20.86 2.59
C GLN A 398 -19.84 -20.84 1.07
N PHE A 399 -21.09 -20.85 0.57
CA PHE A 399 -21.38 -20.86 -0.85
C PHE A 399 -20.79 -19.63 -1.55
N ASP A 400 -21.01 -18.44 -0.98
CA ASP A 400 -20.50 -17.17 -1.50
C ASP A 400 -18.97 -17.16 -1.55
N HIS A 401 -18.30 -17.61 -0.49
CA HIS A 401 -16.84 -17.67 -0.48
C HIS A 401 -16.27 -18.63 -1.55
N ARG A 402 -16.88 -19.81 -1.72
CA ARG A 402 -16.48 -20.77 -2.77
C ARG A 402 -16.69 -20.19 -4.17
N LEU A 403 -17.83 -19.57 -4.40
CA LEU A 403 -18.16 -18.94 -5.68
C LEU A 403 -17.20 -17.79 -5.99
N LEU A 404 -16.89 -16.95 -5.00
CA LEU A 404 -15.89 -15.88 -5.12
C LEU A 404 -14.49 -16.43 -5.40
N ALA A 405 -14.08 -17.53 -4.76
CA ALA A 405 -12.79 -18.17 -5.00
C ALA A 405 -12.67 -18.69 -6.43
N LEU A 406 -13.68 -19.41 -6.93
CA LEU A 406 -13.73 -19.90 -8.31
C LEU A 406 -13.79 -18.76 -9.34
N THR A 407 -14.59 -17.73 -9.05
CA THR A 407 -14.67 -16.52 -9.89
C THR A 407 -13.34 -15.79 -9.94
N THR A 408 -12.64 -15.68 -8.81
CA THR A 408 -11.30 -15.09 -8.74
C THR A 408 -10.33 -15.87 -9.60
N LEU A 409 -10.26 -17.20 -9.47
CA LEU A 409 -9.39 -18.03 -10.30
C LEU A 409 -9.71 -17.89 -11.79
N ALA A 410 -10.99 -17.94 -12.17
CA ALA A 410 -11.42 -17.76 -13.55
C ALA A 410 -11.02 -16.39 -14.10
N ALA A 411 -11.24 -15.32 -13.32
CA ALA A 411 -10.91 -13.95 -13.73
C ALA A 411 -9.39 -13.74 -13.86
N TYR A 412 -8.59 -14.25 -12.91
CA TYR A 412 -7.12 -14.24 -13.03
C TYR A 412 -6.65 -15.02 -14.26
N THR A 413 -7.24 -16.19 -14.52
CA THR A 413 -6.93 -17.00 -15.71
C THR A 413 -7.23 -16.24 -17.00
N ALA A 414 -8.42 -15.64 -17.12
CA ALA A 414 -8.82 -14.88 -18.30
C ALA A 414 -7.89 -13.69 -18.59
N VAL A 415 -7.54 -12.92 -17.55
CA VAL A 415 -6.63 -11.77 -17.68
C VAL A 415 -5.20 -12.24 -17.96
N PHE A 416 -4.76 -13.34 -17.35
CA PHE A 416 -3.45 -13.92 -17.61
C PHE A 416 -3.32 -14.40 -19.06
N VAL A 417 -4.29 -15.16 -19.57
CA VAL A 417 -4.34 -15.60 -20.98
C VAL A 417 -4.36 -14.39 -21.93
N LYS A 418 -5.14 -13.34 -21.61
CA LYS A 418 -5.12 -12.08 -22.38
C LYS A 418 -3.73 -11.45 -22.36
N ALA A 419 -3.06 -11.41 -21.21
CA ALA A 419 -1.72 -10.83 -21.08
C ALA A 419 -0.65 -11.63 -21.84
N ARG A 420 -0.84 -12.94 -22.03
CA ARG A 420 0.07 -13.83 -22.78
C ARG A 420 0.05 -13.62 -24.30
N LYS A 421 -0.91 -12.85 -24.85
CA LYS A 421 -0.91 -12.50 -26.29
C LYS A 421 0.42 -11.86 -26.71
N PRO A 422 1.05 -12.24 -27.84
CA PRO A 422 2.39 -11.76 -28.22
C PRO A 422 2.52 -10.24 -28.21
N LYS A 423 1.51 -9.52 -28.72
CA LYS A 423 1.46 -8.04 -28.75
C LYS A 423 1.55 -7.41 -27.36
N ILE A 424 1.14 -8.12 -26.31
CA ILE A 424 1.15 -7.66 -24.91
C ILE A 424 2.40 -8.18 -24.20
N TRP A 425 2.58 -9.51 -24.17
CA TRP A 425 3.60 -10.16 -23.36
C TRP A 425 5.02 -9.72 -23.69
N THR A 426 5.34 -9.57 -24.97
CA THR A 426 6.68 -9.16 -25.42
C THR A 426 7.03 -7.74 -24.98
N ASN A 427 6.02 -6.88 -24.82
CA ASN A 427 6.17 -5.49 -24.38
C ASN A 427 6.13 -5.32 -22.86
N LEU A 428 5.79 -6.37 -22.10
CA LEU A 428 5.77 -6.32 -20.64
C LEU A 428 7.21 -6.29 -20.08
N PRO A 429 7.50 -5.43 -19.09
CA PRO A 429 8.75 -5.51 -18.34
C PRO A 429 8.90 -6.88 -17.66
N GLU A 430 10.13 -7.37 -17.54
CA GLU A 430 10.41 -8.68 -16.93
C GLU A 430 9.91 -8.80 -15.49
N ASP A 431 9.99 -7.70 -14.74
CA ASP A 431 9.43 -7.56 -13.39
C ASP A 431 7.91 -7.80 -13.36
N ALA A 432 7.19 -7.26 -14.34
CA ALA A 432 5.74 -7.44 -14.45
C ALA A 432 5.38 -8.88 -14.81
N LYS A 433 6.14 -9.52 -15.69
CA LYS A 433 5.93 -10.94 -16.04
C LYS A 433 6.08 -11.84 -14.83
N ARG A 434 7.14 -11.67 -14.04
CA ARG A 434 7.39 -12.45 -12.81
C ARG A 434 6.27 -12.25 -11.79
N ALA A 435 5.86 -11.00 -11.56
CA ALA A 435 4.75 -10.70 -10.67
C ALA A 435 3.44 -11.37 -11.14
N MET A 436 3.15 -11.35 -12.44
CA MET A 436 1.94 -11.97 -13.02
C MET A 436 1.97 -13.49 -12.90
N MET A 437 3.12 -14.12 -13.17
CA MET A 437 3.29 -15.56 -12.99
C MET A 437 3.08 -15.97 -11.53
N LEU A 438 3.69 -15.24 -10.59
CA LEU A 438 3.53 -15.50 -9.17
C LEU A 438 2.09 -15.32 -8.71
N ALA A 439 1.42 -14.23 -9.14
CA ALA A 439 0.03 -13.97 -8.78
C ALA A 439 -0.92 -15.06 -9.31
N PHE A 440 -0.72 -15.48 -10.57
CA PHE A 440 -1.50 -16.57 -11.15
C PHE A 440 -1.29 -17.89 -10.41
N ALA A 441 -0.03 -18.27 -10.16
CA ALA A 441 0.31 -19.48 -9.41
C ALA A 441 -0.23 -19.43 -7.96
N ALA A 442 -0.12 -18.28 -7.29
CA ALA A 442 -0.62 -18.10 -5.93
C ALA A 442 -2.14 -18.22 -5.85
N VAL A 443 -2.90 -17.67 -6.81
CA VAL A 443 -4.37 -17.80 -6.85
C VAL A 443 -4.78 -19.26 -7.09
N GLY A 444 -4.14 -19.94 -8.03
CA GLY A 444 -4.37 -21.38 -8.26
C GLY A 444 -4.07 -22.22 -7.02
N GLY A 445 -2.91 -21.97 -6.39
CA GLY A 445 -2.51 -22.61 -5.14
C GLY A 445 -3.47 -22.31 -3.98
N GLN A 446 -4.03 -21.11 -3.91
CA GLN A 446 -4.97 -20.72 -2.87
C GLN A 446 -6.30 -21.48 -2.97
N VAL A 447 -6.84 -21.63 -4.18
CA VAL A 447 -8.07 -22.41 -4.40
C VAL A 447 -7.81 -23.90 -4.13
N PHE A 448 -6.69 -24.44 -4.63
CA PHE A 448 -6.30 -25.81 -4.36
C PHE A 448 -6.14 -26.08 -2.85
N MET A 449 -5.47 -25.18 -2.14
CA MET A 449 -5.28 -25.29 -0.70
C MET A 449 -6.60 -25.14 0.06
N GLY A 450 -7.50 -24.25 -0.38
CA GLY A 450 -8.83 -24.10 0.22
C GLY A 450 -9.67 -25.37 0.09
N ALA A 451 -9.70 -25.97 -1.10
CA ALA A 451 -10.38 -27.24 -1.33
C ALA A 451 -9.77 -28.38 -0.50
N THR A 452 -8.43 -28.48 -0.49
CA THR A 452 -7.71 -29.51 0.28
C THR A 452 -7.95 -29.37 1.78
N MET A 453 -7.92 -28.14 2.33
CA MET A 453 -8.25 -27.87 3.73
C MET A 453 -9.66 -28.34 4.07
N LEU A 454 -10.63 -28.03 3.21
CA LEU A 454 -12.04 -28.33 3.42
C LEU A 454 -12.33 -29.84 3.44
N VAL A 455 -11.80 -30.59 2.46
CA VAL A 455 -12.00 -32.05 2.35
C VAL A 455 -11.27 -32.86 3.42
N ASN A 456 -10.34 -32.23 4.14
CA ASN A 456 -9.64 -32.83 5.28
C ASN A 456 -10.17 -32.31 6.64
N GLU A 457 -11.40 -31.77 6.67
CA GLU A 457 -12.07 -31.32 7.89
C GLU A 457 -11.41 -30.12 8.60
N VAL A 458 -10.79 -29.23 7.83
CA VAL A 458 -10.16 -27.99 8.31
C VAL A 458 -9.08 -28.26 9.39
N PRO A 459 -8.04 -29.07 9.07
CA PRO A 459 -6.98 -29.33 10.03
C PRO A 459 -6.10 -28.07 10.16
N THR A 460 -5.67 -27.77 11.40
CA THR A 460 -4.99 -26.51 11.73
C THR A 460 -3.80 -26.17 10.81
N PRO A 461 -2.89 -27.10 10.46
CA PRO A 461 -1.78 -26.78 9.56
C PRO A 461 -2.25 -26.31 8.16
N LEU A 462 -3.29 -26.93 7.61
CA LEU A 462 -3.81 -26.56 6.29
C LEU A 462 -4.53 -25.21 6.34
N ALA A 463 -5.24 -24.91 7.43
CA ALA A 463 -5.84 -23.60 7.63
C ALA A 463 -4.79 -22.49 7.75
N MET A 464 -3.68 -22.74 8.44
CA MET A 464 -2.55 -21.81 8.50
C MET A 464 -1.96 -21.55 7.11
N VAL A 465 -1.69 -22.61 6.33
CA VAL A 465 -1.16 -22.47 4.96
C VAL A 465 -2.14 -21.70 4.07
N HIS A 466 -3.43 -21.99 4.16
CA HIS A 466 -4.45 -21.26 3.41
C HIS A 466 -4.49 -19.77 3.80
N GLN A 467 -4.45 -19.44 5.10
CA GLN A 467 -4.45 -18.06 5.56
C GLN A 467 -3.15 -17.30 5.19
N GLY A 468 -2.00 -17.96 5.24
CA GLY A 468 -0.72 -17.40 4.76
C GLY A 468 -0.67 -17.21 3.25
N GLY A 469 -1.23 -18.16 2.49
CA GLY A 469 -1.35 -18.09 1.03
C GLY A 469 -2.18 -16.89 0.55
N ALA A 470 -3.20 -16.49 1.31
CA ALA A 470 -3.98 -15.29 1.03
C ALA A 470 -3.11 -14.01 1.02
N ALA A 471 -2.14 -13.90 1.94
CA ALA A 471 -1.19 -12.77 1.96
C ALA A 471 -0.27 -12.79 0.72
N LEU A 472 0.14 -13.98 0.25
CA LEU A 472 0.93 -14.13 -0.98
C LEU A 472 0.13 -13.72 -2.22
N VAL A 473 -1.15 -14.11 -2.31
CA VAL A 473 -2.06 -13.68 -3.39
C VAL A 473 -2.17 -12.15 -3.41
N LEU A 474 -2.43 -11.52 -2.26
CA LEU A 474 -2.57 -10.08 -2.18
C LEU A 474 -1.26 -9.35 -2.51
N GLY A 475 -0.13 -9.79 -1.94
CA GLY A 475 1.18 -9.19 -2.15
C GLY A 475 1.65 -9.28 -3.61
N SER A 476 1.50 -10.45 -4.24
CA SER A 476 1.83 -10.64 -5.65
C SER A 476 0.93 -9.84 -6.58
N SER A 477 -0.37 -9.73 -6.27
CA SER A 477 -1.32 -8.93 -7.05
C SER A 477 -1.02 -7.42 -6.96
N LEU A 478 -0.67 -6.93 -5.77
CA LEU A 478 -0.17 -5.56 -5.59
C LEU A 478 1.11 -5.34 -6.39
N TRP A 479 2.05 -6.31 -6.38
CA TRP A 479 3.27 -6.23 -7.18
C TRP A 479 2.98 -6.14 -8.69
N VAL A 480 2.00 -6.89 -9.21
CA VAL A 480 1.58 -6.75 -10.62
C VAL A 480 1.11 -5.32 -10.92
N VAL A 481 0.13 -4.82 -10.17
CA VAL A 481 -0.42 -3.47 -10.37
C VAL A 481 0.67 -2.39 -10.25
N HIS A 482 1.60 -2.61 -9.33
CA HIS A 482 2.72 -1.75 -9.05
C HIS A 482 3.81 -1.81 -10.13
N SER A 483 4.04 -2.95 -10.77
CA SER A 483 5.00 -3.07 -11.88
C SER A 483 4.49 -2.33 -13.13
N LEU A 484 3.16 -2.19 -13.28
CA LEU A 484 2.51 -1.60 -14.45
C LEU A 484 2.20 -0.10 -14.34
N ARG A 485 2.62 0.63 -13.30
CA ARG A 485 2.16 2.04 -13.10
C ARG A 485 2.62 3.01 -14.19
N PHE A 486 3.62 2.66 -15.00
CA PHE A 486 3.97 3.42 -16.21
C PHE A 486 2.78 3.53 -17.17
N ALA A 487 1.86 2.57 -17.16
CA ALA A 487 0.66 2.51 -17.97
C ALA A 487 -0.58 3.14 -17.32
N ARG A 488 -0.44 3.97 -16.28
CA ARG A 488 -1.58 4.65 -15.64
C ARG A 488 -2.28 5.61 -16.65
N PRO A 489 -3.63 5.59 -16.76
CA PRO A 489 -4.39 6.56 -17.56
C PRO A 489 -4.16 7.99 -17.02
N GLY A 490 -4.05 8.99 -17.91
CA GLY A 490 -3.76 10.39 -17.53
C GLY A 490 -2.28 10.73 -17.34
N GLY A 491 -1.37 9.77 -17.56
CA GLY A 491 0.06 9.96 -17.38
C GLY A 491 0.49 9.98 -15.91
N LEU A 492 1.80 9.99 -15.67
CA LEU A 492 2.36 10.14 -14.31
C LEU A 492 2.39 11.60 -13.85
N MET A 493 1.82 12.52 -14.64
CA MET A 493 1.86 13.97 -14.38
C MET A 493 1.19 14.36 -13.06
N GLY A 494 0.10 13.72 -12.63
CA GLY A 494 -0.48 14.01 -11.31
C GLY A 494 0.48 13.72 -10.15
N ALA A 495 1.30 12.67 -10.27
CA ALA A 495 2.30 12.30 -9.26
C ALA A 495 3.60 13.11 -9.41
N ALA A 496 3.99 13.47 -10.64
CA ALA A 496 5.16 14.30 -10.91
C ALA A 496 4.94 15.76 -10.53
N VAL A 497 3.72 16.30 -10.71
CA VAL A 497 3.32 17.64 -10.26
C VAL A 497 3.25 17.69 -8.73
N ALA A 498 2.70 16.66 -8.08
CA ALA A 498 2.73 16.56 -6.61
C ALA A 498 4.17 16.45 -6.05
N ALA A 499 5.05 15.68 -6.69
CA ALA A 499 6.45 15.55 -6.29
C ALA A 499 7.33 16.75 -6.65
N ALA A 500 6.93 17.55 -7.66
CA ALA A 500 7.58 18.82 -7.99
C ALA A 500 7.11 19.94 -7.04
N ALA A 501 5.83 19.97 -6.68
CA ALA A 501 5.29 20.89 -5.69
C ALA A 501 5.92 20.70 -4.31
N SER A 502 6.19 19.45 -3.91
CA SER A 502 6.85 19.13 -2.63
C SER A 502 8.36 19.42 -2.59
N LYS A 503 8.96 19.94 -3.67
CA LYS A 503 10.36 20.40 -3.70
C LYS A 503 10.48 21.92 -3.66
N VAL A 504 9.35 22.64 -3.74
CA VAL A 504 9.29 24.11 -3.82
C VAL A 504 8.79 24.72 -2.50
N THR A 505 8.30 23.90 -1.58
CA THR A 505 7.99 24.23 -0.18
C THR A 505 9.01 23.57 0.72
#